data_AF-U1PQH1-F1
#
_entry.id   AF-U1PQH1-F1
#
_cell.length_a   1.000
_cell.length_b   1.000
_cell.length_c   1.000
_cell.angle_alpha   90.00
_cell.angle_beta   90.00
_cell.angle_gamma   90.00
#
_symmetry.space_group_name_H-M   'P 1'
#
loop_
_entity.id
_entity.type
_entity.pdbx_description
1 polymer ?
#
loop_
_entity_poly.entity_id
_entity_poly.type
_entity_poly.pdbx_seq_one_letter_code
_entity_poly.pdbx_strand_id
1 'polypeptide(L)'
;MSGSRPSVGGEFLSLTHVRVVVNARTSALDSVVFGVDVQSGDVRGDSPSYALVEFDGEELARDVVSHRKLRRRIDDAEPALVATDNMYELAADKDALVRFLRSLPGGTALVQVTGAQRPEPLSRVAARHSVPYGKKPMKEAEAAARLAAANVGYEVSAFADTTEVKVARGRSTGSGGWSQDRFTRRIHGNVKKRTREVESMLDDAGLAYERDVTEKYGGFQNAIFTVEAPPHELPVSQERAGDTRIEIDRERTDGIEFEPLVKRRDHVIVGIDPGTTTAVAVLGLDGDVLDVHSTRTADTADVIEWLVERGRPIVVAADVTPIPETVEQFRRSFDAARVDTRLGSAGRREAPPHPGVQLRQRPPTGRTRGRAVGTRRPRGPVRANHPEGARGDGPRGGDRACRLRRGVRRGRVAGSG
;
A
#
# COMPACT_ATOMS: atom_id res chain seq x y z
N MET A 1 46.58 -41.12 31.25
CA MET A 1 46.87 -40.65 29.88
C MET A 1 45.65 -39.90 29.39
N SER A 2 45.63 -38.59 29.64
CA SER A 2 45.81 -37.52 28.61
C SER A 2 44.61 -37.47 27.67
N GLY A 3 43.67 -36.53 27.75
CA GLY A 3 43.78 -35.13 28.16
C GLY A 3 43.94 -34.26 26.93
N SER A 4 42.87 -33.60 26.50
CA SER A 4 42.91 -32.39 25.66
C SER A 4 41.52 -31.74 25.58
N ARG A 5 41.34 -30.64 26.32
CA ARG A 5 40.42 -29.54 25.97
C ARG A 5 40.90 -28.87 24.67
N PRO A 6 40.03 -28.19 23.92
CA PRO A 6 39.82 -26.73 24.08
C PRO A 6 38.36 -26.34 23.78
N SER A 7 37.83 -25.12 23.88
CA SER A 7 38.11 -23.85 24.56
C SER A 7 36.84 -23.02 24.34
N VAL A 8 36.49 -22.21 25.33
CA VAL A 8 35.43 -21.20 25.29
C VAL A 8 35.80 -20.09 24.29
N GLY A 9 34.81 -19.50 23.60
CA GLY A 9 34.92 -18.16 23.04
C GLY A 9 34.24 -17.98 21.68
N GLY A 10 33.14 -17.21 21.64
CA GLY A 10 32.50 -16.78 20.40
C GLY A 10 31.05 -16.34 20.59
N GLU A 11 30.84 -15.28 21.37
CA GLU A 11 29.59 -14.52 21.39
C GLU A 11 29.26 -13.93 20.01
N PHE A 12 27.95 -13.81 19.77
CA PHE A 12 27.27 -12.76 19.03
C PHE A 12 27.87 -12.28 17.71
N LEU A 13 27.15 -12.55 16.62
CA LEU A 13 26.51 -11.49 15.85
C LEU A 13 25.19 -12.03 15.31
N SER A 14 24.11 -11.56 15.94
CA SER A 14 22.74 -11.61 15.44
C SER A 14 22.73 -11.22 13.97
N LEU A 15 22.35 -12.16 13.10
CA LEU A 15 21.89 -11.84 11.75
C LEU A 15 20.59 -11.08 11.93
N THR A 16 20.74 -9.76 12.05
CA THR A 16 19.66 -8.79 11.91
C THR A 16 18.87 -9.20 10.69
N HIS A 17 17.64 -9.66 10.94
CA HIS A 17 16.69 -9.96 9.89
C HIS A 17 16.67 -8.74 8.97
N VAL A 18 17.13 -8.96 7.74
CA VAL A 18 16.92 -8.02 6.66
C VAL A 18 15.41 -7.86 6.63
N ARG A 19 14.94 -6.69 7.03
CA ARG A 19 13.58 -6.22 6.82
C ARG A 19 13.29 -6.46 5.34
N VAL A 20 12.60 -7.56 5.05
CA VAL A 20 11.88 -7.70 3.79
C VAL A 20 10.71 -6.73 3.96
N VAL A 21 10.98 -5.45 3.75
CA VAL A 21 9.94 -4.56 3.26
C VAL A 21 9.61 -5.16 1.92
N VAL A 22 8.59 -6.02 1.91
CA VAL A 22 8.04 -6.60 0.70
C VAL A 22 7.77 -5.40 -0.20
N ASN A 23 8.51 -5.33 -1.31
CA ASN A 23 8.35 -4.29 -2.30
C ASN A 23 6.86 -4.18 -2.63
N ALA A 24 6.22 -3.07 -2.26
CA ALA A 24 4.84 -2.78 -2.61
C ALA A 24 4.60 -2.81 -4.14
N ARG A 25 5.66 -2.83 -4.95
CA ARG A 25 5.57 -2.99 -6.41
C ARG A 25 5.48 -4.43 -6.90
N THR A 26 5.83 -5.44 -6.09
CA THR A 26 5.79 -6.85 -6.53
C THR A 26 4.57 -7.58 -5.99
N SER A 27 4.03 -7.20 -4.82
CA SER A 27 2.76 -7.74 -4.30
C SER A 27 1.51 -7.09 -4.90
N ALA A 28 1.61 -5.85 -5.41
CA ALA A 28 0.48 -5.15 -6.05
C ALA A 28 0.09 -5.71 -7.42
N LEU A 29 0.93 -6.58 -8.02
CA LEU A 29 0.64 -7.22 -9.31
C LEU A 29 0.02 -8.62 -9.18
N ASP A 30 -0.01 -9.21 -7.97
CA ASP A 30 -0.55 -10.56 -7.72
C ASP A 30 -1.74 -10.53 -6.73
N SER A 31 -2.20 -9.37 -6.29
CA SER A 31 -3.26 -9.26 -5.28
C SER A 31 -4.59 -8.84 -5.88
N VAL A 32 -5.61 -9.65 -5.63
CA VAL A 32 -6.96 -9.41 -6.12
C VAL A 32 -7.56 -8.19 -5.41
N VAL A 33 -8.13 -7.28 -6.19
CA VAL A 33 -8.89 -6.11 -5.74
C VAL A 33 -10.36 -6.33 -6.06
N PHE A 34 -11.21 -6.15 -5.06
CA PHE A 34 -12.65 -6.16 -5.24
C PHE A 34 -13.15 -4.72 -5.43
N GLY A 35 -13.98 -4.47 -6.42
CA GLY A 35 -14.78 -3.26 -6.55
C GLY A 35 -16.24 -3.57 -6.21
N VAL A 36 -16.85 -2.73 -5.39
CA VAL A 36 -18.23 -2.96 -4.92
C VAL A 36 -19.05 -1.68 -5.00
N ASP A 37 -20.27 -1.83 -5.51
CA ASP A 37 -21.28 -0.78 -5.62
C ASP A 37 -22.67 -1.34 -5.32
N VAL A 38 -23.61 -0.53 -4.80
CA VAL A 38 -25.00 -0.96 -4.58
C VAL A 38 -25.72 -1.14 -5.90
N GLN A 39 -26.03 -2.40 -6.24
CA GLN A 39 -26.76 -2.74 -7.46
C GLN A 39 -28.27 -2.46 -7.34
N SER A 40 -28.86 -2.76 -6.17
CA SER A 40 -30.27 -2.51 -5.88
C SER A 40 -30.57 -2.62 -4.38
N GLY A 41 -31.64 -1.98 -3.95
CA GLY A 41 -32.05 -1.95 -2.53
C GLY A 41 -31.35 -0.81 -1.79
N ASP A 42 -31.56 -0.77 -0.48
CA ASP A 42 -30.95 0.23 0.41
C ASP A 42 -30.35 -0.51 1.59
N VAL A 43 -29.08 -0.25 1.88
CA VAL A 43 -28.35 -0.80 3.02
C VAL A 43 -29.08 -0.54 4.35
N ARG A 44 -29.94 0.50 4.40
CA ARG A 44 -30.76 0.88 5.56
C ARG A 44 -32.15 0.23 5.61
N GLY A 45 -32.59 -0.48 4.57
CA GLY A 45 -33.97 -0.97 4.44
C GLY A 45 -34.08 -2.38 3.88
N ASP A 46 -34.07 -2.49 2.55
CA ASP A 46 -34.29 -3.74 1.80
C ASP A 46 -32.98 -4.51 1.57
N SER A 47 -33.06 -5.84 1.60
CA SER A 47 -31.92 -6.77 1.36
C SER A 47 -31.07 -6.33 0.16
N PRO A 48 -29.94 -5.63 0.37
CA PRO A 48 -29.23 -5.00 -0.72
C PRO A 48 -28.53 -6.07 -1.56
N SER A 49 -28.52 -5.83 -2.87
CA SER A 49 -27.66 -6.55 -3.80
C SER A 49 -26.53 -5.62 -4.25
N TYR A 50 -25.37 -6.20 -4.47
CA TYR A 50 -24.13 -5.52 -4.75
C TYR A 50 -23.63 -5.94 -6.12
N ALA A 51 -23.19 -4.98 -6.91
CA ALA A 51 -22.34 -5.26 -8.05
C ALA A 51 -20.93 -5.52 -7.51
N LEU A 52 -20.40 -6.71 -7.78
CA LEU A 52 -19.05 -7.12 -7.40
C LEU A 52 -18.21 -7.27 -8.66
N VAL A 53 -17.05 -6.63 -8.65
CA VAL A 53 -16.00 -6.80 -9.65
C VAL A 53 -14.76 -7.33 -8.95
N GLU A 54 -14.22 -8.44 -9.43
CA GLU A 54 -12.94 -8.99 -8.95
C GLU A 54 -11.89 -8.70 -10.05
N PHE A 55 -10.82 -8.00 -9.69
CA PHE A 55 -9.77 -7.54 -10.59
C PHE A 55 -8.40 -7.99 -10.08
N ASP A 56 -7.67 -8.75 -10.88
CA ASP A 56 -6.32 -9.25 -10.54
C ASP A 56 -5.19 -8.45 -11.21
N GLY A 57 -5.53 -7.39 -11.95
CA GLY A 57 -4.59 -6.60 -12.75
C GLY A 57 -4.76 -6.80 -14.26
N GLU A 58 -5.27 -7.95 -14.68
CA GLU A 58 -5.43 -8.30 -16.10
C GLU A 58 -6.89 -8.65 -16.43
N GLU A 59 -7.47 -9.58 -15.67
CA GLU A 59 -8.81 -10.12 -15.88
C GLU A 59 -9.85 -9.49 -14.94
N LEU A 60 -11.11 -9.53 -15.39
CA LEU A 60 -12.26 -9.01 -14.63
C LEU A 60 -13.36 -10.07 -14.52
N ALA A 61 -13.62 -10.54 -13.32
CA ALA A 61 -14.84 -11.28 -13.01
C ALA A 61 -15.92 -10.31 -12.50
N ARG A 62 -17.18 -10.54 -12.88
CA ARG A 62 -18.32 -9.68 -12.54
C ARG A 62 -19.48 -10.52 -12.04
N ASP A 63 -20.09 -10.11 -10.94
CA ASP A 63 -21.22 -10.81 -10.35
C ASP A 63 -22.17 -9.83 -9.64
N VAL A 64 -23.43 -10.22 -9.49
CA VAL A 64 -24.38 -9.54 -8.61
C VAL A 64 -24.61 -10.42 -7.40
N VAL A 65 -24.29 -9.90 -6.21
CA VAL A 65 -24.22 -10.71 -4.99
C VAL A 65 -25.05 -10.08 -3.87
N SER A 66 -25.65 -10.91 -3.02
CA SER A 66 -26.23 -10.42 -1.76
C SER A 66 -25.12 -10.06 -0.78
N HIS A 67 -25.44 -9.29 0.27
CA HIS A 67 -24.49 -9.00 1.36
C HIS A 67 -23.80 -10.26 1.91
N ARG A 68 -24.56 -11.33 2.15
CA ARG A 68 -24.02 -12.61 2.65
C ARG A 68 -23.05 -13.25 1.66
N LYS A 69 -23.36 -13.21 0.35
CA LYS A 69 -22.49 -13.76 -0.70
C LYS A 69 -21.24 -12.90 -0.87
N LEU A 70 -21.34 -11.58 -0.80
CA LEU A 70 -20.20 -10.66 -0.80
C LEU A 70 -19.22 -10.97 0.34
N ARG A 71 -19.73 -11.05 1.57
CA ARG A 71 -18.96 -11.42 2.76
C ARG A 71 -18.20 -12.73 2.56
N ARG A 72 -18.90 -13.77 2.11
CA ARG A 72 -18.27 -15.06 1.81
C ARG A 72 -17.19 -14.95 0.72
N ARG A 73 -17.41 -14.16 -0.33
CA ARG A 73 -16.40 -13.97 -1.39
C ARG A 73 -15.15 -13.27 -0.87
N ILE A 74 -15.32 -12.27 -0.01
CA ILE A 74 -14.19 -11.60 0.65
C ILE A 74 -13.43 -12.59 1.54
N ASP A 75 -14.14 -13.38 2.35
CA ASP A 75 -13.53 -14.35 3.26
C ASP A 75 -12.86 -15.52 2.50
N ASP A 76 -13.40 -15.94 1.35
CA ASP A 76 -12.85 -17.03 0.53
C ASP A 76 -11.63 -16.59 -0.30
N ALA A 77 -11.65 -15.36 -0.83
CA ALA A 77 -10.63 -14.85 -1.75
C ALA A 77 -9.54 -14.02 -1.06
N GLU A 78 -9.81 -13.51 0.15
CA GLU A 78 -8.94 -12.62 0.93
C GLU A 78 -8.30 -11.51 0.05
N PRO A 79 -9.11 -10.68 -0.65
CA PRO A 79 -8.58 -9.65 -1.54
C PRO A 79 -7.74 -8.65 -0.73
N ALA A 80 -6.69 -8.10 -1.32
CA ALA A 80 -5.89 -7.07 -0.65
C ALA A 80 -6.75 -5.83 -0.37
N LEU A 81 -7.59 -5.43 -1.34
CA LEU A 81 -8.42 -4.24 -1.25
C LEU A 81 -9.87 -4.55 -1.62
N VAL A 82 -10.81 -3.99 -0.85
CA VAL A 82 -12.22 -3.87 -1.22
C VAL A 82 -12.49 -2.38 -1.45
N ALA A 83 -12.75 -2.00 -2.69
CA ALA A 83 -12.88 -0.63 -3.14
C ALA A 83 -14.34 -0.25 -3.39
N THR A 84 -14.73 0.93 -2.95
CA THR A 84 -16.05 1.51 -3.20
C THR A 84 -15.92 3.02 -3.39
N ASP A 85 -16.94 3.64 -3.96
CA ASP A 85 -17.01 5.09 -4.10
C ASP A 85 -17.47 5.77 -2.79
N ASN A 86 -18.20 5.04 -1.94
CA ASN A 86 -18.67 5.50 -0.64
C ASN A 86 -18.74 4.34 0.37
N MET A 87 -18.05 4.46 1.50
CA MET A 87 -18.03 3.41 2.54
C MET A 87 -19.43 3.02 3.07
N TYR A 88 -20.40 3.93 3.01
CA TYR A 88 -21.77 3.69 3.48
C TYR A 88 -22.63 2.89 2.50
N GLU A 89 -22.09 2.57 1.32
CA GLU A 89 -22.67 1.55 0.45
C GLU A 89 -22.58 0.14 1.06
N LEU A 90 -21.56 -0.10 1.89
CA LEU A 90 -21.35 -1.38 2.55
C LEU A 90 -21.87 -1.40 3.99
N ALA A 91 -22.25 -0.24 4.52
CA ALA A 91 -22.69 -0.09 5.90
C ALA A 91 -23.73 1.03 6.06
N ALA A 92 -24.83 0.72 6.74
CA ALA A 92 -25.94 1.67 6.95
C ALA A 92 -25.56 2.93 7.75
N ASP A 93 -24.63 2.78 8.70
CA ASP A 93 -24.20 3.78 9.67
C ASP A 93 -22.78 3.48 10.19
N LYS A 94 -22.27 4.34 11.09
CA LYS A 94 -20.91 4.22 11.64
C LYS A 94 -20.69 2.90 12.40
N ASP A 95 -21.66 2.41 13.15
CA ASP A 95 -21.50 1.18 13.93
C ASP A 95 -21.61 -0.08 13.06
N ALA A 96 -22.43 -0.03 12.00
CA ALA A 96 -22.43 -1.02 10.94
C ALA A 96 -21.08 -1.05 10.21
N LEU A 97 -20.49 0.12 9.93
CA LEU A 97 -19.18 0.23 9.27
C LEU A 97 -18.07 -0.36 10.12
N VAL A 98 -18.02 -0.02 11.42
CA VAL A 98 -17.06 -0.61 12.36
C VAL A 98 -17.19 -2.13 12.41
N ARG A 99 -18.42 -2.67 12.45
CA ARG A 99 -18.65 -4.12 12.40
C ARG A 99 -18.17 -4.74 11.09
N PHE A 100 -18.42 -4.07 9.96
CA PHE A 100 -17.95 -4.51 8.66
C PHE A 100 -16.42 -4.57 8.61
N LEU A 101 -15.74 -3.48 9.01
CA LEU A 101 -14.27 -3.41 9.07
C LEU A 101 -13.67 -4.48 9.99
N ARG A 102 -14.26 -4.76 11.16
CA ARG A 102 -13.81 -5.86 12.05
C ARG A 102 -13.91 -7.23 11.40
N SER A 103 -14.87 -7.40 10.51
CA SER A 103 -15.14 -8.70 9.88
C SER A 103 -14.29 -8.96 8.63
N LEU A 104 -13.54 -7.97 8.13
CA LEU A 104 -12.63 -8.19 7.00
C LEU A 104 -11.45 -9.10 7.40
N PRO A 105 -10.93 -9.93 6.49
CA PRO A 105 -9.69 -10.67 6.69
C PRO A 105 -8.53 -9.74 7.06
N GLY A 106 -7.54 -10.28 7.79
CA GLY A 106 -6.47 -9.49 8.39
C GLY A 106 -5.65 -8.64 7.41
N GLY A 107 -5.47 -9.13 6.18
CA GLY A 107 -4.75 -8.44 5.09
C GLY A 107 -5.66 -7.69 4.11
N THR A 108 -6.97 -7.60 4.38
CA THR A 108 -7.94 -6.94 3.51
C THR A 108 -8.29 -5.55 4.03
N ALA A 109 -8.04 -4.52 3.23
CA ALA A 109 -8.41 -3.14 3.55
C ALA A 109 -9.66 -2.67 2.78
N LEU A 110 -10.53 -1.88 3.43
CA LEU A 110 -11.61 -1.16 2.75
C LEU A 110 -11.07 0.17 2.22
N VAL A 111 -11.33 0.49 0.95
CA VAL A 111 -10.85 1.70 0.27
C VAL A 111 -12.01 2.52 -0.26
N GLN A 112 -12.02 3.81 0.06
CA GLN A 112 -12.86 4.80 -0.61
C GLN A 112 -12.06 5.52 -1.69
N VAL A 113 -12.41 5.32 -2.96
CA VAL A 113 -11.63 5.84 -4.11
C VAL A 113 -11.90 7.30 -4.43
N THR A 114 -12.99 7.85 -3.90
CA THR A 114 -13.49 9.20 -4.22
C THR A 114 -12.88 10.31 -3.36
N GLY A 115 -12.15 9.97 -2.29
CA GLY A 115 -11.57 10.91 -1.34
C GLY A 115 -11.84 10.52 0.11
N ALA A 116 -11.37 11.35 1.05
CA ALA A 116 -11.60 11.17 2.48
C ALA A 116 -12.97 11.73 2.91
N GLN A 117 -13.01 12.73 3.80
CA GLN A 117 -14.27 13.27 4.35
C GLN A 117 -15.09 14.10 3.35
N ARG A 118 -14.48 14.53 2.24
CA ARG A 118 -15.13 15.30 1.16
C ARG A 118 -14.93 14.58 -0.18
N PRO A 119 -15.68 13.50 -0.42
CA PRO A 119 -15.53 12.73 -1.65
C PRO A 119 -15.89 13.55 -2.89
N GLU A 120 -15.09 13.42 -3.94
CA GLU A 120 -15.38 13.92 -5.28
C GLU A 120 -16.25 12.89 -6.04
N PRO A 121 -17.02 13.29 -7.07
CA PRO A 121 -17.74 12.34 -7.91
C PRO A 121 -16.81 11.31 -8.55
N LEU A 122 -17.16 10.02 -8.48
CA LEU A 122 -16.38 8.91 -9.04
C LEU A 122 -16.00 9.15 -10.50
N SER A 123 -16.93 9.66 -11.31
CA SER A 123 -16.69 10.03 -12.72
C SER A 123 -15.51 10.97 -12.92
N ARG A 124 -15.29 11.93 -12.01
CA ARG A 124 -14.17 12.89 -12.07
C ARG A 124 -12.85 12.23 -11.71
N VAL A 125 -12.85 11.39 -10.67
CA VAL A 125 -11.66 10.64 -10.26
C VAL A 125 -11.25 9.66 -11.36
N ALA A 126 -12.19 8.90 -11.91
CA ALA A 126 -11.95 7.97 -13.01
C ALA A 126 -11.36 8.69 -14.23
N ALA A 127 -11.90 9.85 -14.62
CA ALA A 127 -11.38 10.65 -15.74
C ALA A 127 -9.93 11.11 -15.52
N ARG A 128 -9.59 11.58 -14.31
CA ARG A 128 -8.23 12.04 -13.94
C ARG A 128 -7.20 10.91 -14.07
N HIS A 129 -7.63 9.67 -13.83
CA HIS A 129 -6.78 8.49 -13.84
C HIS A 129 -6.94 7.64 -15.12
N SER A 130 -7.62 8.16 -16.14
CA SER A 130 -7.87 7.44 -17.41
C SER A 130 -8.56 6.08 -17.22
N VAL A 131 -9.38 5.93 -16.18
CA VAL A 131 -10.15 4.73 -15.88
C VAL A 131 -11.51 4.79 -16.60
N PRO A 132 -11.93 3.72 -17.31
CA PRO A 132 -13.25 3.67 -17.92
C PRO A 132 -14.38 3.83 -16.89
N TYR A 133 -15.36 4.67 -17.18
CA TYR A 133 -16.48 4.95 -16.29
C TYR A 133 -17.84 4.81 -17.01
N GLY A 134 -18.86 4.39 -16.26
CA GLY A 134 -20.25 4.45 -16.68
C GLY A 134 -21.18 4.39 -15.46
N LYS A 135 -22.35 5.03 -15.56
CA LYS A 135 -23.34 5.17 -14.46
C LYS A 135 -24.08 3.90 -14.05
N LYS A 136 -23.67 2.73 -14.54
CA LYS A 136 -24.32 1.46 -14.15
C LYS A 136 -23.54 0.95 -12.93
N PRO A 137 -24.18 0.39 -11.89
CA PRO A 137 -23.47 -0.08 -10.69
C PRO A 137 -22.26 -0.97 -10.99
N MET A 138 -22.42 -1.93 -11.91
CA MET A 138 -21.32 -2.78 -12.38
C MET A 138 -20.13 -2.04 -13.00
N LYS A 139 -20.37 -0.88 -13.62
CA LYS A 139 -19.33 -0.02 -14.19
C LYS A 139 -18.70 0.89 -13.14
N GLU A 140 -19.42 1.26 -12.10
CA GLU A 140 -18.90 2.03 -10.96
C GLU A 140 -18.02 1.13 -10.08
N ALA A 141 -18.47 -0.09 -9.80
CA ALA A 141 -17.66 -1.13 -9.17
C ALA A 141 -16.37 -1.43 -9.96
N GLU A 142 -16.45 -1.55 -11.30
CA GLU A 142 -15.25 -1.75 -12.15
C GLU A 142 -14.29 -0.56 -12.06
N ALA A 143 -14.81 0.67 -12.07
CA ALA A 143 -13.99 1.87 -11.95
C ALA A 143 -13.32 1.93 -10.57
N ALA A 144 -14.04 1.60 -9.49
CA ALA A 144 -13.50 1.57 -8.13
C ALA A 144 -12.37 0.53 -8.00
N ALA A 145 -12.57 -0.69 -8.50
CA ALA A 145 -11.52 -1.73 -8.49
C ALA A 145 -10.25 -1.26 -9.21
N ARG A 146 -10.38 -0.69 -10.41
CA ARG A 146 -9.26 -0.21 -11.20
C ARG A 146 -8.54 0.98 -10.55
N LEU A 147 -9.28 1.90 -9.92
CA LEU A 147 -8.70 3.02 -9.19
C LEU A 147 -7.89 2.55 -7.99
N ALA A 148 -8.45 1.65 -7.17
CA ALA A 148 -7.75 1.11 -6.02
C ALA A 148 -6.51 0.29 -6.42
N ALA A 149 -6.58 -0.52 -7.49
CA ALA A 149 -5.42 -1.21 -8.05
C ALA A 149 -4.34 -0.24 -8.56
N ALA A 150 -4.73 0.96 -9.02
CA ALA A 150 -3.80 2.04 -9.35
C ALA A 150 -3.34 2.86 -8.12
N ASN A 151 -3.56 2.35 -6.91
CA ASN A 151 -3.29 2.98 -5.61
C ASN A 151 -3.96 4.36 -5.45
N VAL A 152 -5.18 4.50 -5.97
CA VAL A 152 -6.00 5.71 -5.82
C VAL A 152 -7.09 5.46 -4.79
N GLY A 153 -7.11 6.29 -3.75
CA GLY A 153 -8.12 6.23 -2.70
C GLY A 153 -7.52 6.35 -1.32
N TYR A 154 -8.39 6.19 -0.33
CA TYR A 154 -8.07 6.23 1.08
C TYR A 154 -8.54 4.93 1.73
N GLU A 155 -7.65 4.26 2.44
CA GLU A 155 -8.01 3.20 3.37
C GLU A 155 -8.90 3.78 4.47
N VAL A 156 -10.00 3.09 4.74
CA VAL A 156 -10.99 3.45 5.74
C VAL A 156 -10.72 2.61 7.00
N SER A 157 -10.22 3.25 8.05
CA SER A 157 -10.01 2.61 9.35
C SER A 157 -10.94 3.19 10.42
N ALA A 158 -11.24 2.38 11.42
CA ALA A 158 -11.92 2.82 12.65
C ALA A 158 -11.20 2.30 13.90
N PHE A 159 -9.96 1.84 13.71
CA PHE A 159 -9.14 1.24 14.75
C PHE A 159 -7.80 1.95 14.79
N ALA A 160 -7.27 2.10 16.00
CA ALA A 160 -5.88 2.49 16.18
C ALA A 160 -4.96 1.36 15.70
N ASP A 161 -3.68 1.70 15.48
CA ASP A 161 -2.62 0.73 15.18
C ASP A 161 -2.21 -0.11 16.41
N THR A 162 -3.02 -0.07 17.47
CA THR A 162 -2.90 -0.85 18.70
C THR A 162 -3.94 -1.96 18.79
N THR A 163 -3.50 -3.14 19.24
CA THR A 163 -4.35 -4.30 19.49
C THR A 163 -4.27 -4.73 20.96
N GLU A 164 -5.42 -4.88 21.60
CA GLU A 164 -5.55 -5.46 22.92
C GLU A 164 -5.54 -7.00 22.82
N VAL A 165 -4.50 -7.65 23.36
CA VAL A 165 -4.44 -9.09 23.53
C VAL A 165 -4.67 -9.42 24.99
N LYS A 166 -5.81 -10.03 25.28
CA LYS A 166 -6.23 -10.34 26.65
C LYS A 166 -6.20 -11.82 26.93
N VAL A 167 -5.31 -12.22 27.83
CA VAL A 167 -5.23 -13.58 28.36
C VAL A 167 -6.08 -13.66 29.61
N ALA A 168 -7.16 -14.42 29.57
CA ALA A 168 -8.10 -14.54 30.67
C ALA A 168 -8.41 -16.00 31.01
N ARG A 169 -9.08 -16.20 32.14
CA ARG A 169 -9.65 -17.50 32.50
C ARG A 169 -10.71 -17.95 31.49
N GLY A 170 -10.56 -19.17 31.00
CA GLY A 170 -11.52 -19.82 30.11
C GLY A 170 -12.84 -20.08 30.80
N ARG A 171 -12.83 -20.56 32.05
CA ARG A 171 -14.03 -21.02 32.77
C ARG A 171 -14.30 -20.22 34.05
N SER A 172 -15.57 -20.17 34.43
CA SER A 172 -15.97 -19.62 35.72
C SER A 172 -15.63 -20.60 36.85
N THR A 173 -15.30 -20.04 38.00
CA THR A 173 -15.17 -20.74 39.27
C THR A 173 -16.55 -20.71 39.92
N GLY A 174 -17.25 -21.85 39.99
CA GLY A 174 -18.59 -21.94 40.61
C GLY A 174 -18.62 -21.59 42.11
N SER A 175 -19.82 -21.62 42.70
CA SER A 175 -20.06 -21.30 44.10
C SER A 175 -20.00 -22.55 45.00
N GLY A 176 -18.82 -22.84 45.59
CA GLY A 176 -18.67 -23.75 46.75
C GLY A 176 -18.10 -25.16 46.49
N GLY A 177 -17.35 -25.68 47.47
CA GLY A 177 -16.82 -27.05 47.52
C GLY A 177 -15.44 -27.16 48.19
N TRP A 178 -15.13 -28.32 48.80
CA TRP A 178 -13.85 -28.58 49.51
C TRP A 178 -12.60 -28.51 48.62
N SER A 179 -12.75 -28.53 47.28
CA SER A 179 -11.68 -28.48 46.29
C SER A 179 -11.61 -27.17 45.49
N GLN A 180 -12.47 -26.20 45.82
CA GLN A 180 -12.68 -25.01 45.00
C GLN A 180 -11.47 -24.07 44.97
N ASP A 181 -10.80 -23.89 46.11
CA ASP A 181 -9.61 -23.03 46.21
C ASP A 181 -8.45 -23.59 45.40
N ARG A 182 -8.23 -24.92 45.48
CA ARG A 182 -7.22 -25.62 44.65
C ARG A 182 -7.53 -25.44 43.17
N PHE A 183 -8.80 -25.57 42.79
CA PHE A 183 -9.24 -25.45 41.41
C PHE A 183 -9.05 -24.02 40.86
N THR A 184 -9.46 -23.02 41.64
CA THR A 184 -9.29 -21.60 41.33
C THR A 184 -7.82 -21.22 41.22
N ARG A 185 -6.99 -21.67 42.17
CA ARG A 185 -5.54 -21.45 42.15
C ARG A 185 -4.88 -22.03 40.90
N ARG A 186 -5.27 -23.25 40.50
CA ARG A 186 -4.78 -23.89 39.28
C ARG A 186 -5.13 -23.08 38.03
N ILE A 187 -6.37 -22.57 37.93
CA ILE A 187 -6.80 -21.71 36.81
C ILE A 187 -5.93 -20.44 36.77
N HIS A 188 -5.80 -19.73 37.89
CA HIS A 188 -4.98 -18.51 37.93
C HIS A 188 -3.52 -18.78 37.55
N GLY A 189 -2.95 -19.90 38.02
CA GLY A 189 -1.61 -20.34 37.64
C GLY A 189 -1.49 -20.61 36.13
N ASN A 190 -2.50 -21.22 35.52
CA ASN A 190 -2.55 -21.48 34.09
C ASN A 190 -2.64 -20.17 33.28
N VAL A 191 -3.47 -19.20 33.70
CA VAL A 191 -3.52 -17.86 33.09
C VAL A 191 -2.16 -17.18 33.16
N LYS A 192 -1.49 -17.24 34.32
CA LYS A 192 -0.14 -16.68 34.50
C LYS A 192 0.91 -17.37 33.62
N LYS A 193 0.80 -18.68 33.43
CA LYS A 193 1.68 -19.41 32.50
C LYS A 193 1.44 -18.96 31.06
N ARG A 194 0.18 -18.96 30.60
CA ARG A 194 -0.17 -18.54 29.23
C ARG A 194 0.21 -17.09 28.95
N THR A 195 0.07 -16.21 29.94
CA THR A 195 0.51 -14.80 29.84
C THR A 195 1.99 -14.71 29.49
N ARG A 196 2.85 -15.48 30.17
CA ARG A 196 4.30 -15.47 29.86
C ARG A 196 4.62 -16.07 28.50
N GLU A 197 3.85 -17.06 28.05
CA GLU A 197 4.02 -17.60 26.70
C GLU A 197 3.69 -16.55 25.64
N VAL A 198 2.58 -15.81 25.82
CA VAL A 198 2.21 -14.69 24.92
C VAL A 198 3.28 -13.59 24.96
N GLU A 199 3.75 -13.21 26.15
CA GLU A 199 4.83 -12.23 26.35
C GLU A 199 6.09 -12.63 25.55
N SER A 200 6.56 -13.87 25.71
CA SER A 200 7.72 -14.37 24.95
C SER A 200 7.49 -14.38 23.44
N MET A 201 6.28 -14.73 22.98
CA MET A 201 5.96 -14.70 21.55
C MET A 201 5.99 -13.28 20.98
N LEU A 202 5.51 -12.29 21.74
CA LEU A 202 5.57 -10.87 21.35
C LEU A 202 7.01 -10.34 21.35
N ASP A 203 7.80 -10.70 22.38
CA ASP A 203 9.21 -10.35 22.48
C ASP A 203 10.02 -10.94 21.30
N ASP A 204 9.80 -12.22 20.98
CA ASP A 204 10.45 -12.92 19.88
C ASP A 204 10.09 -12.32 18.51
N ALA A 205 8.87 -11.79 18.38
CA ALA A 205 8.42 -11.05 17.19
C ALA A 205 8.93 -9.60 17.15
N GLY A 206 9.52 -9.09 18.24
CA GLY A 206 10.02 -7.71 18.34
C GLY A 206 8.90 -6.66 18.37
N LEU A 207 7.70 -7.03 18.84
CA LEU A 207 6.56 -6.13 18.93
C LEU A 207 6.60 -5.34 20.25
N ALA A 208 6.40 -4.02 20.18
CA ALA A 208 6.27 -3.17 21.36
C ALA A 208 4.90 -3.38 22.01
N TYR A 209 4.87 -3.49 23.34
CA TYR A 209 3.63 -3.61 24.08
C TYR A 209 3.73 -3.05 25.49
N GLU A 210 2.58 -2.61 26.01
CA GLU A 210 2.36 -2.41 27.43
C GLU A 210 1.61 -3.62 28.01
N ARG A 211 1.89 -3.99 29.27
CA ARG A 211 1.23 -5.12 29.93
C ARG A 211 0.61 -4.70 31.25
N ASP A 212 -0.69 -4.92 31.39
CA ASP A 212 -1.44 -4.79 32.64
C ASP A 212 -1.91 -6.17 33.13
N VAL A 213 -1.84 -6.43 34.44
CA VAL A 213 -2.18 -7.73 35.04
C VAL A 213 -3.10 -7.58 36.24
N THR A 214 -4.19 -8.35 36.26
CA THR A 214 -5.01 -8.49 37.48
C THR A 214 -4.54 -9.70 38.27
N GLU A 215 -3.76 -9.46 39.33
CA GLU A 215 -3.25 -10.53 40.20
C GLU A 215 -4.32 -11.12 41.12
N LYS A 216 -4.25 -12.45 41.35
CA LYS A 216 -5.05 -13.18 42.33
C LYS A 216 -4.21 -14.26 43.01
N TYR A 217 -4.78 -14.91 44.03
CA TYR A 217 -4.09 -15.98 44.73
C TYR A 217 -3.63 -17.09 43.77
N GLY A 218 -2.30 -17.27 43.70
CA GLY A 218 -1.65 -18.30 42.90
C GLY A 218 -1.48 -18.01 41.40
N GLY A 219 -1.81 -16.82 40.92
CA GLY A 219 -1.58 -16.44 39.52
C GLY A 219 -2.34 -15.20 39.08
N PHE A 220 -2.84 -15.19 37.84
CA PHE A 220 -3.55 -14.05 37.27
C PHE A 220 -5.03 -14.37 37.04
N GLN A 221 -5.91 -13.39 37.29
CA GLN A 221 -7.29 -13.45 36.80
C GLN A 221 -7.34 -13.21 35.30
N ASN A 222 -6.57 -12.22 34.84
CA ASN A 222 -6.30 -11.90 33.46
C ASN A 222 -4.98 -11.13 33.34
N ALA A 223 -4.49 -11.02 32.10
CA ALA A 223 -3.46 -10.10 31.67
C ALA A 223 -3.91 -9.47 30.35
N ILE A 224 -3.63 -8.18 30.18
CA ILE A 224 -3.94 -7.41 28.97
C ILE A 224 -2.62 -6.90 28.42
N PHE A 225 -2.36 -7.17 27.15
CA PHE A 225 -1.26 -6.60 26.39
C PHE A 225 -1.83 -5.58 25.41
N THR A 226 -1.40 -4.33 25.48
CA THR A 226 -1.66 -3.32 24.45
C THR A 226 -0.48 -3.33 23.50
N VAL A 227 -0.64 -3.97 22.35
CA VAL A 227 0.44 -4.21 21.38
C VAL A 227 0.36 -3.19 20.25
N GLU A 228 1.47 -2.54 19.91
CA GLU A 228 1.60 -1.61 18.77
C GLU A 228 1.70 -2.37 17.44
N ALA A 229 0.68 -3.16 17.11
CA ALA A 229 0.58 -3.90 15.86
C ALA A 229 -0.87 -4.25 15.53
N PRO A 230 -1.22 -4.40 14.24
CA PRO A 230 -2.51 -4.91 13.82
C PRO A 230 -2.64 -6.43 14.11
N PRO A 231 -3.87 -6.98 14.22
CA PRO A 231 -4.07 -8.37 14.61
C PRO A 231 -3.41 -9.43 13.73
N HIS A 232 -3.22 -9.16 12.44
CA HIS A 232 -2.63 -10.12 11.49
C HIS A 232 -1.11 -10.25 11.63
N GLU A 233 -0.45 -9.29 12.29
CA GLU A 233 0.98 -9.35 12.60
C GLU A 233 1.24 -10.03 13.94
N LEU A 234 0.21 -10.26 14.75
CA LEU A 234 0.36 -10.87 16.06
C LEU A 234 0.78 -12.35 15.91
N PRO A 235 1.78 -12.81 16.68
CA PRO A 235 2.19 -14.21 16.68
C PRO A 235 1.18 -15.14 17.37
N VAL A 236 0.07 -14.58 17.89
CA VAL A 236 -0.98 -15.27 18.64
C VAL A 236 -2.33 -15.06 17.97
N SER A 237 -3.17 -16.10 18.01
CA SER A 237 -4.55 -16.05 17.52
C SER A 237 -5.54 -16.07 18.68
N GLN A 238 -6.78 -15.61 18.42
CA GLN A 238 -7.88 -15.83 19.35
C GLN A 238 -8.07 -17.33 19.58
N GLU A 239 -8.09 -17.74 20.84
CA GLU A 239 -8.22 -19.16 21.17
C GLU A 239 -8.86 -19.38 22.54
N ARG A 240 -9.40 -20.59 22.72
CA ARG A 240 -9.89 -21.06 24.01
C ARG A 240 -9.29 -22.43 24.29
N ALA A 241 -8.35 -22.47 25.24
CA ALA A 241 -7.58 -23.67 25.57
C ALA A 241 -7.74 -24.01 27.06
N GLY A 242 -8.55 -25.02 27.36
CA GLY A 242 -8.74 -25.55 28.72
C GLY A 242 -9.21 -24.48 29.72
N ASP A 243 -8.32 -24.11 30.63
CA ASP A 243 -8.58 -23.15 31.70
C ASP A 243 -8.32 -21.68 31.29
N THR A 244 -7.83 -21.44 30.08
CA THR A 244 -7.45 -20.12 29.56
C THR A 244 -8.15 -19.79 28.25
N ARG A 245 -8.22 -18.50 27.93
CA ARG A 245 -8.65 -17.99 26.63
C ARG A 245 -7.85 -16.75 26.28
N ILE A 246 -7.63 -16.53 24.99
CA ILE A 246 -7.02 -15.32 24.43
C ILE A 246 -8.11 -14.61 23.64
N GLU A 247 -8.42 -13.39 24.05
CA GLU A 247 -9.25 -12.43 23.34
C GLU A 247 -8.30 -11.46 22.63
N ILE A 248 -8.62 -11.08 21.38
CA ILE A 248 -7.84 -10.12 20.59
C ILE A 248 -8.82 -9.10 20.06
N ASP A 249 -8.75 -7.87 20.55
CA ASP A 249 -9.66 -6.80 20.20
C ASP A 249 -8.85 -5.59 19.70
N ARG A 250 -9.29 -4.98 18.59
CA ARG A 250 -8.70 -3.72 18.12
C ARG A 250 -9.29 -2.56 18.90
N GLU A 251 -8.43 -1.65 19.34
CA GLU A 251 -8.87 -0.41 19.98
C GLU A 251 -9.61 0.45 18.96
N ARG A 252 -10.82 0.88 19.30
CA ARG A 252 -11.67 1.67 18.40
C ARG A 252 -11.29 3.14 18.53
N THR A 253 -11.04 3.80 17.41
CA THR A 253 -10.84 5.25 17.38
C THR A 253 -12.16 6.00 17.57
N ASP A 254 -12.10 7.24 18.07
CA ASP A 254 -13.27 8.12 18.22
C ASP A 254 -14.00 8.38 16.89
N GLY A 255 -13.30 8.26 15.75
CA GLY A 255 -13.77 8.57 14.41
C GLY A 255 -13.59 7.44 13.40
N ILE A 256 -13.97 7.73 12.15
CA ILE A 256 -13.50 6.99 10.97
C ILE A 256 -12.33 7.79 10.42
N GLU A 257 -11.20 7.12 10.23
CA GLU A 257 -9.97 7.67 9.71
C GLU A 257 -9.78 7.26 8.25
N PHE A 258 -9.08 8.12 7.51
CA PHE A 258 -8.86 7.95 6.07
C PHE A 258 -7.37 8.13 5.80
N GLU A 259 -6.68 7.03 5.57
CA GLU A 259 -5.26 7.03 5.26
C GLU A 259 -5.07 6.87 3.74
N PRO A 260 -4.40 7.81 3.04
CA PRO A 260 -4.22 7.69 1.61
C PRO A 260 -3.39 6.45 1.26
N LEU A 261 -3.84 5.66 0.27
CA LEU A 261 -3.13 4.45 -0.19
C LEU A 261 -1.69 4.74 -0.64
N VAL A 262 -1.46 5.96 -1.14
CA VAL A 262 -0.11 6.50 -1.39
C VAL A 262 0.01 7.84 -0.69
N LYS A 263 0.97 7.94 0.22
CA LYS A 263 1.43 9.22 0.77
C LYS A 263 2.24 9.97 -0.30
N ARG A 264 1.56 10.48 -1.33
CA ARG A 264 2.18 11.44 -2.24
C ARG A 264 2.45 12.70 -1.43
N ARG A 265 3.71 13.07 -1.26
CA ARG A 265 4.02 14.39 -0.69
C ARG A 265 3.54 15.42 -1.71
N ASP A 266 2.54 16.22 -1.35
CA ASP A 266 1.76 17.02 -2.30
C ASP A 266 2.64 17.88 -3.19
N HIS A 267 3.68 18.52 -2.62
CA HIS A 267 4.65 19.30 -3.38
C HIS A 267 6.02 19.28 -2.71
N VAL A 268 7.08 19.26 -3.53
CA VAL A 268 8.47 19.28 -3.07
C VAL A 268 9.30 20.29 -3.85
N ILE A 269 10.39 20.75 -3.23
CA ILE A 269 11.45 21.52 -3.88
C ILE A 269 12.56 20.56 -4.24
N VAL A 270 13.05 20.60 -5.47
CA VAL A 270 14.09 19.69 -5.95
C VAL A 270 15.32 20.48 -6.35
N GLY A 271 16.48 20.12 -5.82
CA GLY A 271 17.78 20.56 -6.33
C GLY A 271 18.38 19.47 -7.22
N ILE A 272 18.83 19.82 -8.42
CA ILE A 272 19.52 18.90 -9.34
C ILE A 272 20.90 19.49 -9.67
N ASP A 273 21.94 18.72 -9.40
CA ASP A 273 23.31 18.95 -9.86
C ASP A 273 23.60 18.01 -11.04
N PRO A 274 23.55 18.52 -12.28
CA PRO A 274 23.83 17.74 -13.48
C PRO A 274 25.34 17.67 -13.75
N GLY A 275 25.94 16.50 -13.51
CA GLY A 275 27.34 16.25 -13.83
C GLY A 275 27.57 14.85 -14.39
N THR A 276 28.81 14.36 -14.33
CA THR A 276 29.12 12.93 -14.59
C THR A 276 28.40 12.00 -13.62
N THR A 277 28.02 12.54 -12.47
CA THR A 277 27.13 11.95 -11.49
C THR A 277 26.00 12.95 -11.29
N THR A 278 24.77 12.59 -11.63
CA THR A 278 23.59 13.40 -11.33
C THR A 278 23.30 13.24 -9.84
N ALA A 279 23.26 14.36 -9.12
CA ALA A 279 22.77 14.38 -7.74
C ALA A 279 21.43 15.12 -7.67
N VAL A 280 20.52 14.57 -6.87
CA VAL A 280 19.15 15.08 -6.70
C VAL A 280 18.86 15.16 -5.21
N ALA A 281 18.40 16.32 -4.74
CA ALA A 281 17.94 16.52 -3.38
C ALA A 281 16.46 16.90 -3.40
N VAL A 282 15.67 16.28 -2.54
CA VAL A 282 14.25 16.57 -2.37
C VAL A 282 14.07 17.23 -1.01
N LEU A 283 13.38 18.36 -1.00
CA LEU A 283 13.10 19.17 0.18
C LEU A 283 11.60 19.36 0.36
N GLY A 284 11.16 19.42 1.60
CA GLY A 284 9.81 19.85 1.96
C GLY A 284 9.65 21.36 1.75
N LEU A 285 8.42 21.85 1.79
CA LEU A 285 8.15 23.29 1.70
C LEU A 285 8.68 24.06 2.91
N ASP A 286 8.81 23.38 4.06
CA ASP A 286 9.41 23.91 5.29
C ASP A 286 10.95 23.88 5.29
N GLY A 287 11.56 23.34 4.22
CA GLY A 287 13.01 23.28 4.05
C GLY A 287 13.69 22.02 4.60
N ASP A 288 12.94 21.09 5.19
CA ASP A 288 13.47 19.81 5.65
C ASP A 288 13.96 18.94 4.49
N VAL A 289 15.10 18.28 4.66
CA VAL A 289 15.64 17.33 3.68
C VAL A 289 14.82 16.06 3.73
N LEU A 290 14.12 15.77 2.63
CA LEU A 290 13.19 14.66 2.51
C LEU A 290 13.85 13.40 1.98
N ASP A 291 14.72 13.54 0.98
CA ASP A 291 15.55 12.45 0.45
C ASP A 291 16.69 13.02 -0.42
N VAL A 292 17.73 12.22 -0.65
CA VAL A 292 18.85 12.54 -1.57
C VAL A 292 19.23 11.32 -2.40
N HIS A 293 19.52 11.54 -3.67
CA HIS A 293 19.93 10.49 -4.59
C HIS A 293 21.09 10.94 -5.46
N SER A 294 21.98 10.00 -5.78
CA SER A 294 23.13 10.25 -6.62
C SER A 294 23.37 9.05 -7.53
N THR A 295 23.52 9.30 -8.83
CA THR A 295 23.60 8.25 -9.84
C THR A 295 24.49 8.65 -10.99
N ARG A 296 25.22 7.67 -11.55
CA ARG A 296 26.07 7.84 -12.75
C ARG A 296 25.47 7.18 -13.99
N THR A 297 24.45 6.36 -13.82
CA THR A 297 23.96 5.42 -14.84
C THR A 297 22.46 5.50 -15.09
N ALA A 298 21.70 6.16 -14.20
CA ALA A 298 20.26 6.31 -14.38
C ALA A 298 19.97 7.36 -15.45
N ASP A 299 18.96 7.10 -16.26
CA ASP A 299 18.50 8.05 -17.25
C ASP A 299 17.51 9.07 -16.66
N THR A 300 17.06 10.02 -17.49
CA THR A 300 16.11 11.05 -17.05
C THR A 300 14.78 10.45 -16.59
N ALA A 301 14.33 9.35 -17.18
CA ALA A 301 13.05 8.72 -16.82
C ALA A 301 13.13 8.05 -15.45
N ASP A 302 14.23 7.34 -15.16
CA ASP A 302 14.50 6.73 -13.87
C ASP A 302 14.47 7.76 -12.73
N VAL A 303 15.08 8.93 -12.97
CA VAL A 303 15.11 10.02 -12.00
C VAL A 303 13.75 10.71 -11.87
N ILE A 304 12.98 10.84 -12.95
CA ILE A 304 11.59 11.34 -12.89
C ILE A 304 10.72 10.42 -12.05
N GLU A 305 10.80 9.11 -12.29
CA GLU A 305 10.05 8.12 -11.52
C GLU A 305 10.42 8.20 -10.04
N TRP A 306 11.73 8.22 -9.75
CA TRP A 306 12.25 8.40 -8.40
C TRP A 306 11.72 9.68 -7.73
N LEU A 307 11.62 10.80 -8.45
CA LEU A 307 11.06 12.05 -7.95
C LEU A 307 9.56 11.97 -7.69
N VAL A 308 8.78 11.37 -8.59
CA VAL A 308 7.32 11.23 -8.46
C VAL A 308 6.94 10.47 -7.19
N GLU A 309 7.72 9.45 -6.84
CA GLU A 309 7.53 8.68 -5.60
C GLU A 309 7.68 9.54 -4.33
N ARG A 310 8.45 10.63 -4.42
CA ARG A 310 8.84 11.47 -3.28
C ARG A 310 8.04 12.76 -3.18
N GLY A 311 7.27 13.09 -4.22
CA GLY A 311 6.35 14.19 -4.26
C GLY A 311 6.41 14.94 -5.59
N ARG A 312 5.42 15.81 -5.85
CA ARG A 312 5.38 16.58 -7.10
C ARG A 312 6.33 17.78 -7.02
N PRO A 313 7.38 17.87 -7.86
CA PRO A 313 8.25 19.03 -7.87
C PRO A 313 7.49 20.29 -8.29
N ILE A 314 7.49 21.33 -7.46
CA ILE A 314 6.97 22.67 -7.81
C ILE A 314 8.08 23.67 -8.11
N VAL A 315 9.27 23.40 -7.60
CA VAL A 315 10.48 24.18 -7.84
C VAL A 315 11.58 23.20 -8.20
N VAL A 316 12.26 23.47 -9.31
CA VAL A 316 13.50 22.78 -9.69
C VAL A 316 14.63 23.82 -9.68
N ALA A 317 15.63 23.56 -8.85
CA ALA A 317 16.80 24.39 -8.66
C ALA A 317 18.05 23.73 -9.28
N ALA A 318 18.89 24.53 -9.93
CA ALA A 318 20.22 24.13 -10.38
C ALA A 318 21.28 25.08 -9.81
N ASP A 319 22.48 24.55 -9.56
CA ASP A 319 23.64 25.29 -9.06
C ASP A 319 24.39 26.08 -10.16
N VAL A 320 23.95 25.95 -11.41
CA VAL A 320 24.60 26.55 -12.58
C VAL A 320 23.65 27.41 -13.41
N THR A 321 24.19 28.42 -14.10
CA THR A 321 23.44 29.26 -15.05
C THR A 321 24.21 29.43 -16.36
N PRO A 322 23.58 29.20 -17.53
CA PRO A 322 22.19 28.79 -17.73
C PRO A 322 21.90 27.39 -17.19
N ILE A 323 20.65 27.15 -16.74
CA ILE A 323 20.21 25.83 -16.30
C ILE A 323 20.45 24.82 -17.44
N PRO A 324 21.15 23.70 -17.21
CA PRO A 324 21.42 22.69 -18.22
C PRO A 324 20.14 22.06 -18.77
N GLU A 325 20.15 21.67 -20.06
CA GLU A 325 18.97 21.14 -20.75
C GLU A 325 18.37 19.92 -20.04
N THR A 326 19.20 19.07 -19.44
CA THR A 326 18.73 17.93 -18.65
C THR A 326 17.86 18.37 -17.46
N VAL A 327 18.26 19.42 -16.73
CA VAL A 327 17.48 19.98 -15.61
C VAL A 327 16.23 20.70 -16.11
N GLU A 328 16.32 21.34 -17.27
CA GLU A 328 15.18 21.98 -17.91
C GLU A 328 14.15 20.96 -18.41
N GLN A 329 14.58 19.78 -18.87
CA GLN A 329 13.69 18.66 -19.19
C GLN A 329 12.94 18.17 -17.95
N PHE A 330 13.64 17.96 -16.83
CA PHE A 330 12.99 17.61 -15.55
C PHE A 330 11.95 18.66 -15.16
N ARG A 331 12.33 19.95 -15.17
CA ARG A 331 11.43 21.05 -14.82
C ARG A 331 10.17 21.07 -15.68
N ARG A 332 10.30 20.87 -17.00
CA ARG A 332 9.18 20.84 -17.95
C ARG A 332 8.26 19.65 -17.72
N SER A 333 8.80 18.48 -17.40
CA SER A 333 8.00 17.29 -17.08
C SER A 333 7.05 17.49 -15.90
N PHE A 334 7.37 18.40 -14.98
CA PHE A 334 6.57 18.68 -13.78
C PHE A 334 5.79 20.00 -13.81
N ASP A 335 5.96 20.82 -14.84
CA ASP A 335 5.48 22.22 -14.89
C ASP A 335 5.93 23.02 -13.65
N ALA A 336 7.20 22.84 -13.28
CA ALA A 336 7.77 23.45 -12.08
C ALA A 336 8.36 24.84 -12.36
N ALA A 337 8.37 25.71 -11.36
CA ALA A 337 9.15 26.94 -11.39
C ALA A 337 10.66 26.63 -11.40
N ARG A 338 11.45 27.49 -12.06
CA ARG A 338 12.91 27.38 -12.08
C ARG A 338 13.54 28.27 -11.02
N VAL A 339 14.61 27.77 -10.38
CA VAL A 339 15.53 28.59 -9.59
C VAL A 339 16.96 28.31 -10.08
N ASP A 340 17.73 29.36 -10.31
CA ASP A 340 19.15 29.25 -10.65
C ASP A 340 19.98 30.18 -9.75
N THR A 341 21.31 30.09 -9.88
CA THR A 341 22.23 30.86 -9.03
C THR A 341 22.16 32.38 -9.22
N ARG A 342 21.50 32.92 -10.27
CA ARG A 342 21.27 34.37 -10.41
C ARG A 342 20.15 34.86 -9.48
N LEU A 343 19.18 34.02 -9.15
CA LEU A 343 18.12 34.31 -8.17
C LEU A 343 18.61 34.13 -6.72
N GLY A 344 19.55 33.21 -6.48
CA GLY A 344 20.12 32.95 -5.15
C GLY A 344 21.19 33.95 -4.66
N SER A 345 21.79 34.74 -5.55
CA SER A 345 22.83 35.71 -5.17
C SER A 345 22.32 36.94 -4.42
N ALA A 346 21.00 37.13 -4.27
CA ALA A 346 20.43 38.19 -3.43
C ALA A 346 20.59 37.94 -1.92
N GLY A 347 21.13 36.79 -1.50
CA GLY A 347 21.26 36.45 -0.08
C GLY A 347 22.24 35.32 0.20
N ARG A 348 23.49 35.39 -0.27
CA ARG A 348 24.55 34.53 0.28
C ARG A 348 24.85 34.95 1.72
N ARG A 349 24.23 34.28 2.69
CA ARG A 349 24.83 34.06 4.01
C ARG A 349 25.42 32.66 3.99
N GLU A 350 26.68 32.54 4.41
CA GLU A 350 27.36 31.26 4.55
C GLU A 350 26.55 30.33 5.45
N ALA A 351 26.28 29.12 4.98
CA ALA A 351 25.73 28.07 5.83
C ALA A 351 26.77 27.70 6.89
N PRO A 352 26.38 27.54 8.17
CA PRO A 352 27.31 27.07 9.19
C PRO A 352 27.72 25.62 8.87
N PRO A 353 28.97 25.22 9.19
CA PRO A 353 29.43 23.86 8.93
C PRO A 353 28.66 22.86 9.80
N HIS A 354 28.03 21.86 9.19
CA HIS A 354 27.44 20.73 9.89
C HIS A 354 28.53 19.74 10.35
N PRO A 355 28.37 19.10 11.54
CA PRO A 355 29.29 18.06 12.00
C PRO A 355 29.17 16.79 11.15
N GLY A 356 30.32 16.22 10.79
CA GLY A 356 30.47 15.27 9.69
C GLY A 356 29.72 13.94 9.84
N VAL A 357 29.01 13.58 8.78
CA VAL A 357 28.63 12.19 8.50
C VAL A 357 29.74 11.57 7.65
N GLN A 358 30.54 10.69 8.26
CA GLN A 358 31.52 9.90 7.52
C GLN A 358 30.80 8.88 6.63
N LEU A 359 30.85 9.09 5.32
CA LEU A 359 30.49 8.10 4.31
C LEU A 359 31.45 6.91 4.39
N ARG A 360 30.98 5.77 4.92
CA ARG A 360 31.68 4.49 4.80
C ARG A 360 31.60 4.00 3.36
N GLN A 361 32.70 4.12 2.63
CA GLN A 361 32.88 3.44 1.34
C GLN A 361 33.03 1.94 1.57
N ARG A 362 32.17 1.11 0.97
CA ARG A 362 32.41 -0.34 0.84
C ARG A 362 33.41 -0.56 -0.31
N PRO A 363 34.50 -1.32 -0.11
CA PRO A 363 35.42 -1.64 -1.20
C PRO A 363 34.82 -2.69 -2.15
N PRO A 364 35.15 -2.64 -3.46
CA PRO A 364 34.73 -3.66 -4.42
C PRO A 364 35.47 -4.98 -4.16
N THR A 365 34.73 -6.08 -4.14
CA THR A 365 35.25 -7.44 -4.02
C THR A 365 36.10 -7.81 -5.24
N GLY A 366 37.25 -8.44 -4.96
CA GLY A 366 38.31 -8.70 -5.90
C GLY A 366 37.98 -9.73 -6.98
N ARG A 367 38.57 -9.48 -8.16
CA ARG A 367 38.71 -10.39 -9.29
C ARG A 367 39.43 -11.68 -8.91
N THR A 368 38.85 -12.82 -9.23
CA THR A 368 39.60 -14.08 -9.42
C THR A 368 40.07 -14.20 -10.87
N ARG A 369 41.37 -14.47 -11.03
CA ARG A 369 42.03 -14.81 -12.29
C ARG A 369 41.78 -16.27 -12.64
N GLY A 370 41.50 -16.56 -13.91
CA GLY A 370 41.59 -17.90 -14.51
C GLY A 370 42.11 -17.80 -15.95
N ARG A 371 43.29 -18.39 -16.20
CA ARG A 371 43.99 -18.52 -17.50
C ARG A 371 43.17 -19.40 -18.48
N ALA A 372 42.93 -18.95 -19.72
CA ALA A 372 43.71 -19.15 -20.96
C ALA A 372 43.65 -20.55 -21.60
N VAL A 373 43.01 -20.66 -22.78
CA VAL A 373 43.45 -21.45 -23.95
C VAL A 373 42.89 -20.76 -25.21
N GLY A 374 43.74 -20.50 -26.20
CA GLY A 374 43.35 -19.85 -27.45
C GLY A 374 43.12 -20.82 -28.60
N THR A 375 42.58 -20.31 -29.71
CA THR A 375 43.03 -20.61 -31.08
C THR A 375 42.29 -19.76 -32.12
N ARG A 376 43.08 -19.09 -32.97
CA ARG A 376 42.94 -18.90 -34.43
C ARG A 376 41.73 -18.14 -35.01
N ARG A 377 42.04 -16.98 -35.60
CA ARG A 377 41.38 -16.42 -36.82
C ARG A 377 41.75 -17.29 -38.06
N PRO A 378 40.96 -17.24 -39.15
CA PRO A 378 41.22 -16.28 -40.25
C PRO A 378 39.93 -15.59 -40.79
N ARG A 379 39.98 -14.29 -41.15
CA ARG A 379 39.95 -13.72 -42.53
C ARG A 379 38.78 -14.26 -43.39
N GLY A 380 37.79 -13.43 -43.74
CA GLY A 380 37.84 -12.57 -44.94
C GLY A 380 36.43 -12.41 -45.55
N PRO A 381 36.23 -11.55 -46.58
CA PRO A 381 35.09 -10.62 -46.66
C PRO A 381 34.17 -10.82 -47.89
N VAL A 382 33.27 -9.84 -48.11
CA VAL A 382 32.62 -9.47 -49.40
C VAL A 382 31.32 -10.27 -49.65
N ARG A 383 30.13 -9.71 -49.98
CA ARG A 383 29.80 -8.72 -51.02
C ARG A 383 28.36 -8.19 -50.82
N ALA A 384 28.16 -6.93 -51.20
CA ALA A 384 26.87 -6.32 -51.46
C ALA A 384 26.19 -6.93 -52.71
N ASN A 385 24.86 -6.80 -52.80
CA ASN A 385 24.12 -6.55 -54.03
C ASN A 385 22.66 -6.14 -53.70
N HIS A 386 22.36 -4.85 -53.88
CA HIS A 386 21.07 -4.40 -54.43
C HIS A 386 21.22 -4.39 -55.96
N PRO A 387 20.13 -4.55 -56.74
CA PRO A 387 19.39 -3.36 -57.18
C PRO A 387 17.87 -3.51 -57.40
N GLU A 388 17.20 -2.38 -57.18
CA GLU A 388 16.20 -1.66 -58.01
C GLU A 388 15.03 -2.35 -58.77
N GLY A 389 13.89 -1.65 -58.70
CA GLY A 389 12.90 -1.50 -59.78
C GLY A 389 11.54 -2.14 -59.47
N ALA A 390 10.37 -1.55 -59.72
CA ALA A 390 10.01 -0.29 -60.33
C ALA A 390 8.52 0.06 -60.02
N ARG A 391 8.24 1.35 -60.20
CA ARG A 391 6.98 2.11 -60.26
C ARG A 391 5.78 1.43 -60.96
N GLY A 392 4.56 1.88 -60.63
CA GLY A 392 3.49 2.02 -61.62
C GLY A 392 2.03 1.92 -61.12
N ASP A 393 1.39 3.09 -60.96
CA ASP A 393 0.00 3.43 -61.34
C ASP A 393 -1.24 2.87 -60.58
N GLY A 394 -2.02 3.81 -60.01
CA GLY A 394 -3.47 3.69 -59.79
C GLY A 394 -4.26 3.85 -61.10
N PRO A 395 -5.63 3.84 -61.11
CA PRO A 395 -6.40 4.93 -60.48
C PRO A 395 -7.85 4.61 -60.00
N ARG A 396 -8.36 5.53 -59.15
CA ARG A 396 -9.69 6.19 -59.10
C ARG A 396 -11.04 5.44 -59.15
N GLY A 397 -11.94 5.93 -58.27
CA GLY A 397 -13.41 6.05 -58.45
C GLY A 397 -14.19 5.29 -57.37
N GLY A 398 -15.22 5.80 -56.68
CA GLY A 398 -16.02 7.03 -56.74
C GLY A 398 -17.31 6.75 -55.95
N ASP A 399 -17.59 7.53 -54.91
CA ASP A 399 -18.74 8.45 -54.76
C ASP A 399 -20.11 7.88 -54.26
N ARG A 400 -20.57 8.51 -53.15
CA ARG A 400 -21.96 8.90 -52.77
C ARG A 400 -23.05 7.85 -52.45
N ALA A 401 -23.73 8.05 -51.31
CA ALA A 401 -25.09 8.62 -51.30
C ALA A 401 -25.65 8.90 -49.87
N CYS A 402 -26.06 10.14 -49.65
CA CYS A 402 -27.08 10.56 -48.68
C CYS A 402 -28.48 10.09 -49.13
N ARG A 403 -29.37 9.76 -48.18
CA ARG A 403 -30.79 10.14 -48.28
C ARG A 403 -31.52 10.16 -46.93
N LEU A 404 -32.12 11.32 -46.66
CA LEU A 404 -33.17 11.60 -45.68
C LEU A 404 -34.43 10.76 -45.90
N ARG A 405 -35.21 10.52 -44.83
CA ARG A 405 -36.66 10.80 -44.82
C ARG A 405 -37.23 10.97 -43.40
N ARG A 406 -38.08 11.99 -43.30
CA ARG A 406 -38.88 12.44 -42.15
C ARG A 406 -40.11 11.54 -41.93
N GLY A 407 -40.64 11.55 -40.70
CA GLY A 407 -42.01 11.15 -40.38
C GLY A 407 -42.47 11.74 -39.05
N VAL A 408 -43.49 12.59 -39.09
CA VAL A 408 -44.09 13.39 -38.02
C VAL A 408 -45.41 12.76 -37.54
N ARG A 409 -45.75 12.86 -36.24
CA ARG A 409 -47.10 13.16 -35.65
C ARG A 409 -47.00 12.98 -34.11
N ARG A 410 -47.10 14.00 -33.25
CA ARG A 410 -48.25 14.82 -32.75
C ARG A 410 -49.33 14.05 -31.94
N GLY A 411 -49.55 14.51 -30.70
CA GLY A 411 -50.81 14.44 -29.94
C GLY A 411 -50.63 14.04 -28.46
N ARG A 412 -50.59 14.99 -27.51
CA ARG A 412 -51.69 15.41 -26.57
C ARG A 412 -51.91 14.43 -25.39
N VAL A 413 -52.33 14.77 -24.17
CA VAL A 413 -52.50 15.96 -23.28
C VAL A 413 -53.04 15.37 -21.95
N ALA A 414 -52.68 16.01 -20.82
CA ALA A 414 -53.35 16.04 -19.51
C ALA A 414 -53.51 14.77 -18.63
N GLY A 415 -53.42 14.99 -17.31
CA GLY A 415 -54.03 14.10 -16.33
C GLY A 415 -53.39 14.16 -14.94
N SER A 416 -53.69 15.20 -14.18
CA SER A 416 -53.58 15.26 -12.72
C SER A 416 -54.32 14.09 -12.05
N GLY A 417 -53.68 13.49 -11.05
CA GLY A 417 -54.23 12.48 -10.13
C GLY A 417 -53.18 12.14 -9.08
#